data_AF-M9RCJ3-F1
#
_entry.id   AF-M9RCJ3-F1
#
_cell.length_a   1.000
_cell.length_b   1.000
_cell.length_c   1.000
_cell.angle_alpha   90.00
_cell.angle_beta   90.00
_cell.angle_gamma   90.00
#
_symmetry.space_group_name_H-M   'P 1'
#
loop_
_entity.id
_entity.type
_entity.pdbx_description
1 polymer ?
#
loop_
_entity_poly.entity_id
_entity_poly.type
_entity_poly.pdbx_seq_one_letter_code
_entity_poly.pdbx_strand_id
1 'polypeptide(L)'
;MFRTLTTENTLPKDGDSGTLIGWAWRPDVDGPSVVVLRNGEVFDISNASATMSELLNGADPLATIKAATGTKIGSLEEILANTTVKTAYTLPL
;
A
#
# COMPACT_ATOMS: atom_id res chain seq x y z
N MET A 1 -9.89 -11.67 -18.03
CA MET A 1 -8.53 -11.21 -18.36
C MET A 1 -8.10 -10.27 -17.25
N PHE A 2 -7.11 -10.62 -16.44
CA PHE A 2 -6.60 -9.73 -15.39
C PHE A 2 -5.70 -8.68 -16.04
N ARG A 3 -5.97 -7.40 -15.78
CA ARG A 3 -5.19 -6.29 -16.32
C ARG A 3 -3.92 -6.13 -15.49
N THR A 4 -2.76 -6.00 -16.15
CA THR A 4 -1.51 -5.61 -15.48
C THR A 4 -1.66 -4.21 -14.88
N LEU A 5 -1.34 -4.07 -13.60
CA LEU A 5 -1.35 -2.77 -12.92
C LEU A 5 -0.06 -2.01 -13.25
N THR A 6 -0.21 -0.75 -13.61
CA THR A 6 0.89 0.20 -13.83
C THR A 6 0.57 1.50 -13.09
N THR A 7 1.57 2.33 -12.83
CA THR A 7 1.36 3.64 -12.20
C THR A 7 0.35 4.48 -13.00
N GLU A 8 0.45 4.49 -14.33
CA GLU A 8 -0.42 5.29 -15.20
C GLU A 8 -1.88 4.84 -15.19
N ASN A 9 -2.16 3.57 -14.90
CA ASN A 9 -3.52 3.04 -14.86
C ASN A 9 -4.08 2.87 -13.45
N THR A 10 -3.25 3.11 -12.42
CA THR A 10 -3.62 2.96 -11.01
C THR A 10 -3.74 4.32 -10.31
N LEU A 11 -2.88 5.28 -10.65
CA LEU A 11 -2.89 6.58 -10.01
C LEU A 11 -4.00 7.49 -10.53
N PRO A 12 -4.45 8.46 -9.71
CA PRO A 12 -5.20 9.62 -10.18
C PRO A 12 -4.51 10.33 -11.34
N LYS A 13 -5.26 11.13 -12.11
CA LYS A 13 -4.72 11.91 -13.24
C LYS A 13 -3.61 12.87 -12.85
N ASP A 14 -3.62 13.33 -11.61
CA ASP A 14 -2.63 14.22 -11.00
C ASP A 14 -1.55 13.46 -10.21
N GLY A 15 -1.45 12.14 -10.40
CA GLY A 15 -0.40 11.32 -9.83
C GLY A 15 -0.54 11.14 -8.32
N ASP A 16 0.54 11.41 -7.59
CA ASP A 16 0.63 11.32 -6.13
C ASP A 16 0.66 12.70 -5.44
N SER A 17 0.04 13.71 -6.07
CA SER A 17 -0.14 15.06 -5.50
C SER A 17 -0.89 15.06 -4.16
N GLY A 18 -1.81 14.11 -3.98
CA GLY A 18 -2.63 13.93 -2.79
C GLY A 18 -1.98 13.03 -1.73
N THR A 19 -2.61 12.95 -0.56
CA THR A 19 -2.24 11.94 0.44
C THR A 19 -2.91 10.62 0.10
N LEU A 20 -2.17 9.76 -0.60
CA LEU A 20 -2.65 8.45 -1.01
C LEU A 20 -2.29 7.40 0.04
N ILE A 21 -3.32 6.75 0.58
CA ILE A 21 -3.20 5.69 1.58
C ILE A 21 -3.90 4.43 1.09
N GLY A 22 -3.51 3.29 1.65
CA GLY A 22 -4.13 2.02 1.35
C GLY A 22 -3.66 0.93 2.30
N TRP A 23 -3.84 -0.30 1.87
CA TRP A 23 -3.31 -1.47 2.58
C TRP A 23 -2.53 -2.34 1.60
N ALA A 24 -1.46 -2.97 2.08
CA ALA A 24 -0.64 -3.90 1.32
C ALA A 24 -0.40 -5.17 2.12
N TRP A 25 -0.40 -6.32 1.45
CA TRP A 25 0.02 -7.57 2.07
C TRP A 25 1.54 -7.64 2.14
N ARG A 26 2.10 -7.83 3.33
CA ARG A 26 3.54 -7.94 3.58
C ARG A 26 3.92 -9.38 3.94
N PRO A 27 4.66 -10.08 3.06
CA PRO A 27 5.08 -11.47 3.32
C PRO A 27 6.00 -11.63 4.52
N ASP A 28 6.79 -10.61 4.84
CA ASP A 28 7.79 -10.64 5.91
C ASP A 28 7.19 -10.58 7.33
N VAL A 29 5.94 -10.11 7.45
CA VAL A 29 5.16 -10.09 8.70
C VAL A 29 3.90 -10.98 8.62
N ASP A 30 3.73 -11.71 7.52
CA ASP A 30 2.58 -12.56 7.21
C ASP A 30 1.22 -11.88 7.46
N GLY A 31 1.08 -10.62 7.01
CA GLY A 31 -0.10 -9.84 7.34
C GLY A 31 -0.31 -8.58 6.51
N PRO A 32 -1.47 -7.92 6.69
CA PRO A 32 -1.76 -6.64 6.08
C PRO A 32 -1.06 -5.50 6.83
N SER A 33 -0.61 -4.52 6.06
CA SER A 33 -0.05 -3.27 6.57
C SER A 33 -0.80 -2.08 6.01
N VAL A 34 -1.07 -1.09 6.86
CA VAL A 34 -1.55 0.23 6.44
C VAL A 34 -0.39 0.97 5.79
N VAL A 35 -0.57 1.46 4.57
CA VAL A 35 0.49 2.09 3.79
C VAL A 35 0.13 3.50 3.33
N VAL A 36 1.16 4.31 3.10
CA VAL A 36 1.08 5.61 2.44
C VAL A 36 2.05 5.67 1.27
N LEU A 37 1.63 6.29 0.17
CA LEU A 37 2.46 6.57 -1.00
C LEU A 37 3.03 7.99 -0.90
N ARG A 38 4.34 8.12 -1.10
CA ARG A 38 5.05 9.40 -1.11
C ARG A 38 6.10 9.39 -2.21
N ASN A 39 5.97 10.28 -3.20
CA ASN A 39 6.94 10.44 -4.29
C ASN A 39 7.24 9.10 -5.00
N GLY A 40 6.20 8.33 -5.33
CA GLY A 40 6.33 7.01 -5.96
C GLY A 40 6.79 5.87 -5.04
N GLU A 41 7.05 6.14 -3.76
CA GLU A 41 7.55 5.16 -2.79
C GLU A 41 6.49 4.80 -1.74
N VAL A 42 6.38 3.52 -1.39
CA VAL A 42 5.38 3.03 -0.45
C VAL A 42 6.00 2.80 0.92
N PHE A 43 5.34 3.33 1.94
CA PHE A 43 5.76 3.23 3.33
C PHE A 43 4.68 2.56 4.16
N ASP A 44 5.07 1.56 4.95
CA ASP A 44 4.25 1.00 6.00
C ASP A 44 4.17 1.99 7.18
N ILE A 45 2.96 2.36 7.56
CA ILE A 45 2.65 3.24 8.69
C ILE A 45 1.81 2.54 9.76
N SER A 46 1.80 1.20 9.78
CA SER A 46 0.99 0.39 10.71
C SER A 46 1.34 0.62 12.19
N ASN A 47 2.53 1.16 12.47
CA ASN A 47 2.91 1.60 13.83
C ASN A 47 2.15 2.85 14.30
N ALA A 48 1.61 3.65 13.37
CA ALA A 48 0.77 4.80 13.69
C ALA A 48 -0.71 4.43 13.83
N SER A 49 -1.18 3.43 13.08
CA SER A 49 -2.53 2.86 13.20
C SER A 49 -2.54 1.45 12.63
N ALA A 50 -3.03 0.48 13.37
CA ALA A 50 -2.98 -0.93 12.97
C ALA A 50 -3.97 -1.25 11.84
N THR A 51 -5.02 -0.44 11.67
CA THR A 51 -6.04 -0.64 10.62
C THR A 51 -6.43 0.66 9.93
N MET A 52 -6.93 0.54 8.68
CA MET A 52 -7.50 1.68 7.94
C MET A 52 -8.69 2.31 8.68
N SER A 53 -9.53 1.51 9.34
CA SER A 53 -10.66 2.01 10.10
C SER A 53 -10.22 2.82 11.33
N GLU A 54 -9.22 2.34 12.06
CA GLU A 54 -8.62 3.10 13.16
C GLU A 54 -8.04 4.43 12.68
N LEU A 55 -7.28 4.40 11.58
CA LEU A 55 -6.68 5.60 10.99
C LEU A 55 -7.74 6.64 10.58
N LEU A 56 -8.78 6.20 9.86
CA LEU A 56 -9.80 7.08 9.29
C LEU A 56 -10.83 7.57 10.31
N ASN A 57 -11.07 6.83 11.39
CA ASN A 57 -11.95 7.25 12.49
C ASN A 57 -11.23 8.13 13.53
N GLY A 58 -9.92 8.33 13.39
CA GLY A 58 -9.15 9.22 14.25
C GLY A 58 -9.59 10.68 14.14
N ALA A 59 -9.22 11.49 15.15
CA ALA A 59 -9.61 12.90 15.20
C ALA A 59 -9.01 13.73 14.05
N ASP A 60 -7.77 13.42 13.64
CA ASP A 60 -7.12 14.03 12.48
C ASP A 60 -6.27 12.96 11.75
N PRO A 61 -6.87 12.23 10.80
CA PRO A 61 -6.18 11.20 10.03
C PRO A 61 -5.00 11.77 9.23
N LEU A 62 -5.16 12.98 8.68
CA LEU A 62 -4.13 13.58 7.84
C LEU A 62 -2.89 13.98 8.65
N ALA A 63 -3.09 14.54 9.85
CA ALA A 63 -1.99 14.83 10.76
C ALA A 63 -1.25 13.54 11.17
N THR A 64 -2.00 12.47 11.44
CA THR A 64 -1.44 11.15 11.79
C THR A 64 -0.57 10.60 10.66
N ILE A 65 -1.06 10.63 9.41
CA ILE A 65 -0.32 10.17 8.23
C ILE A 65 0.94 11.01 7.98
N LYS A 66 0.87 12.33 8.18
CA LYS A 66 2.00 13.23 7.98
C LYS A 66 3.07 13.07 9.06
N ALA A 67 2.68 12.77 10.30
CA ALA A 67 3.60 12.54 11.41
C ALA A 67 4.27 11.15 11.36
N ALA A 68 3.60 10.16 10.77
CA ALA A 68 4.13 8.81 10.66
C ALA A 68 5.35 8.76 9.73
N THR A 69 6.55 8.53 10.24
CA THR A 69 7.74 8.32 9.39
C THR A 69 7.54 7.11 8.47
N GLY A 70 7.13 5.99 9.06
CA GLY A 70 6.91 4.72 8.37
C GLY A 70 8.19 4.00 7.95
N THR A 71 8.03 2.78 7.45
CA THR A 71 9.12 1.95 6.92
C THR A 71 8.93 1.78 5.42
N LYS A 72 9.93 2.15 4.62
CA LYS A 72 9.87 1.94 3.16
C LYS A 72 9.79 0.44 2.87
N ILE A 73 8.79 0.02 2.09
CA ILE A 73 8.59 -1.38 1.69
C ILE A 73 8.89 -1.64 0.20
N GLY A 74 8.97 -0.59 -0.61
CA GLY A 74 9.31 -0.67 -2.03
C GLY A 74 8.74 0.50 -2.82
N SER A 75 9.06 0.56 -4.10
CA SER A 75 8.42 1.49 -5.03
C SER A 75 7.00 1.04 -5.37
N LEU A 76 6.16 1.98 -5.79
CA LEU A 76 4.80 1.66 -6.24
C LEU A 76 4.82 0.69 -7.43
N GLU A 77 5.74 0.87 -8.37
CA GLU A 77 5.88 -0.01 -9.55
C GLU A 77 6.17 -1.46 -9.16
N GLU A 78 7.10 -1.68 -8.23
CA GLU A 78 7.44 -3.02 -7.72
C GLU A 78 6.23 -3.68 -7.05
N ILE A 79 5.48 -2.93 -6.24
CA ILE A 79 4.30 -3.44 -5.53
C ILE A 79 3.16 -3.77 -6.50
N LEU A 80 2.90 -2.91 -7.50
CA LEU A 80 1.87 -3.16 -8.51
C LEU A 80 2.22 -4.36 -9.39
N ALA A 81 3.49 -4.52 -9.77
CA ALA A 81 3.95 -5.70 -10.51
C ALA A 81 3.72 -7.01 -9.74
N ASN A 82 3.86 -6.97 -8.41
CA ASN A 82 3.63 -8.10 -7.51
C ASN A 82 2.13 -8.40 -7.25
N THR A 83 1.20 -7.58 -7.75
CA THR A 83 -0.25 -7.74 -7.52
C THR A 83 -0.91 -8.72 -8.51
N THR A 84 -0.16 -9.23 -9.50
CA THR A 84 -0.69 -10.21 -10.46
C THR A 84 -0.87 -11.59 -9.83
N VAL A 85 -1.92 -12.33 -10.26
CA VAL A 85 -2.17 -13.69 -9.78
C VAL A 85 -0.99 -14.58 -10.15
N LYS A 86 -0.15 -14.93 -9.18
CA LYS A 86 0.77 -16.06 -9.34
C LYS A 86 -0.07 -17.34 -9.31
N THR A 87 -0.43 -17.85 -10.49
CA THR A 87 -1.04 -19.18 -10.61
C THR A 87 0.01 -20.24 -10.30
N ALA A 88 0.27 -20.47 -9.02
CA ALA A 88 1.09 -21.58 -8.56
C ALA A 88 0.55 -22.11 -7.22
N TYR A 89 -0.75 -22.44 -7.19
CA TYR A 89 -1.19 -23.54 -6.33
C TYR A 89 -1.06 -24.83 -7.16
N THR A 90 0.16 -25.36 -7.26
CA THR A 90 0.29 -26.79 -7.52
C THR A 90 -0.05 -27.46 -6.20
N LEU A 91 -1.30 -27.89 -6.05
CA LEU A 91 -1.67 -28.81 -4.99
C LEU A 91 -0.73 -30.03 -5.12
N PRO A 92 -0.01 -30.44 -4.06
CA PRO A 92 0.58 -31.77 -4.08
C PRO A 92 -0.57 -32.78 -4.17
N LEU A 93 -0.48 -33.69 -5.15
CA LEU A 93 -1.30 -34.90 -5.21
C LEU A 93 -1.05 -35.76 -3.96
#